data_AF-A0A0W8E4S9-F1
#
_entry.id   AF-A0A0W8E4S9-F1
#
_cell.length_a   1.000
_cell.length_b   1.000
_cell.length_c   1.000
_cell.angle_alpha   90.00
_cell.angle_beta   90.00
_cell.angle_gamma   90.00
#
_symmetry.space_group_name_H-M   'P 1'
#
loop_
_entity.id
_entity.type
_entity.pdbx_description
1 polymer ?
#
loop_
_entity_poly.entity_id
_entity_poly.type
_entity_poly.pdbx_seq_one_letter_code
_entity_poly.pdbx_strand_id
1 'polypeptide(L)' 'MEDLIRQLATRVVSRLNNLEAEVDFEYLLNLPDPDLRSEAVDLYEGICKLKEKLQGLG' A
#
# COMPACT_ATOMS: atom_id res chain seq x y z
N MET A 1 17.99 17.06 -7.48
CA MET A 1 17.16 16.03 -8.16
C MET A 1 16.77 14.94 -7.18
N GLU A 2 17.71 14.43 -6.39
CA GLU A 2 17.45 13.49 -5.29
C GLU A 2 16.43 14.02 -4.27
N ASP A 3 16.50 15.29 -3.87
CA ASP A 3 15.52 15.87 -2.93
C ASP A 3 14.07 15.88 -3.47
N LEU A 4 13.91 16.07 -4.79
CA LEU A 4 12.60 16.00 -5.43
C LEU A 4 12.06 14.57 -5.44
N ILE A 5 12.94 13.59 -5.71
CA ILE A 5 12.60 12.16 -5.68
C ILE A 5 12.18 11.75 -4.27
N ARG A 6 12.92 12.17 -3.23
CA ARG A 6 12.57 11.94 -1.82
C ARG A 6 11.21 12.52 -1.46
N GLN A 7 10.96 13.79 -1.78
CA GLN A 7 9.67 14.43 -1.50
C GLN A 7 8.49 13.73 -2.18
N LEU A 8 8.68 13.30 -3.43
CA LEU A 8 7.67 12.52 -4.15
C LEU A 8 7.43 11.16 -3.49
N ALA A 9 8.50 10.44 -3.13
CA ALA A 9 8.41 9.17 -2.41
C ALA A 9 7.65 9.31 -1.09
N THR A 10 7.98 10.33 -0.27
CA THR A 10 7.27 10.61 0.98
C THR A 10 5.78 10.89 0.76
N ARG A 11 5.43 11.69 -0.27
CA ARG A 11 4.03 11.97 -0.60
C ARG A 11 3.28 10.70 -1.02
N VAL A 12 3.90 9.84 -1.81
CA VAL A 12 3.29 8.57 -2.23
C VAL A 12 3.10 7.64 -1.04
N VAL A 13 4.11 7.50 -0.16
CA VAL A 13 3.99 6.72 1.08
C VAL A 13 2.84 7.24 1.96
N SER A 14 2.70 8.55 2.11
CA SER A 14 1.57 9.14 2.86
C SER A 14 0.22 8.79 2.25
N ARG A 15 0.09 8.81 0.91
CA ARG A 15 -1.15 8.41 0.24
C ARG A 15 -1.45 6.91 0.40
N LEU A 16 -0.42 6.06 0.38
CA LEU A 16 -0.56 4.62 0.60
C LEU A 16 -1.01 4.32 2.04
N ASN A 17 -0.46 5.02 3.03
CA ASN A 17 -0.91 4.90 4.43
C ASN A 17 -2.38 5.32 4.59
N ASN A 18 -2.81 6.39 3.93
CA ASN A 18 -4.20 6.82 3.98
C ASN A 18 -5.13 5.80 3.34
N LEU A 19 -4.75 5.27 2.17
CA LEU A 19 -5.51 4.21 1.51
C LEU A 19 -5.64 2.97 2.40
N GLU A 20 -4.55 2.54 3.03
CA GLU A 20 -4.54 1.40 3.95
C GLU A 20 -5.42 1.63 5.19
N ALA A 21 -5.51 2.87 5.69
CA ALA A 21 -6.37 3.22 6.81
C ALA A 21 -7.86 3.37 6.44
N GLU A 22 -8.15 3.77 5.20
CA GLU A 22 -9.52 3.91 4.69
C GLU A 22 -10.12 2.57 4.23
N VAL A 23 -9.28 1.61 3.85
CA VAL A 23 -9.68 0.28 3.42
C VAL A 23 -9.75 -0.68 4.60
N ASP A 24 -10.89 -1.34 4.79
CA ASP A 24 -11.05 -2.40 5.77
C ASP A 24 -10.42 -3.71 5.28
N PHE A 25 -9.08 -3.76 5.28
CA PHE A 25 -8.34 -4.96 4.87
C PHE A 25 -8.61 -6.16 5.79
N GLU A 26 -8.93 -5.93 7.06
CA GLU A 26 -9.33 -7.01 7.96
C GLU A 26 -10.59 -7.71 7.44
N TYR A 27 -11.60 -6.95 7.02
CA TYR A 27 -12.78 -7.51 6.38
C TYR A 27 -12.45 -8.19 5.04
N LEU A 28 -11.74 -7.49 4.14
CA LEU A 28 -11.48 -7.99 2.79
C LEU A 28 -10.66 -9.29 2.78
N LEU A 29 -9.68 -9.42 3.67
CA LEU A 29 -8.85 -10.61 3.80
C LEU A 29 -9.59 -11.80 4.43
N ASN A 30 -10.76 -11.58 5.04
CA ASN A 30 -11.61 -12.62 5.63
C ASN A 30 -12.90 -12.86 4.83
N LEU A 31 -13.03 -12.29 3.62
CA LEU A 31 -14.18 -12.53 2.76
C LEU A 31 -14.35 -14.03 2.46
N PRO A 32 -15.59 -14.54 2.40
CA PRO A 32 -15.84 -15.94 2.06
C PRO A 32 -15.51 -16.26 0.59
N ASP A 33 -15.72 -15.29 -0.29
CA ASP A 33 -15.39 -15.39 -1.71
C ASP A 33 -13.85 -15.47 -1.89
N PRO A 34 -13.34 -16.58 -2.45
CA PRO A 34 -11.90 -16.80 -2.57
C PRO A 34 -11.23 -15.88 -3.60
N ASP A 35 -11.95 -15.48 -4.65
CA ASP A 35 -11.40 -14.64 -5.71
C ASP A 35 -11.25 -13.20 -5.19
N LEU A 36 -12.28 -12.67 -4.52
CA LEU A 36 -12.21 -11.35 -3.88
C LEU A 36 -11.16 -11.31 -2.77
N ARG A 37 -11.02 -12.38 -1.99
CA ARG A 37 -9.99 -12.49 -0.96
C ARG A 37 -8.59 -12.50 -1.56
N SER A 38 -8.40 -13.18 -2.70
CA SER A 38 -7.11 -13.19 -3.41
C SER A 38 -6.73 -11.79 -3.89
N GLU A 39 -7.67 -11.07 -4.53
CA GLU A 39 -7.45 -9.70 -4.98
C GLU A 39 -7.12 -8.75 -3.80
N ALA A 40 -7.75 -8.96 -2.65
CA ALA A 40 -7.45 -8.22 -1.43
C ALA A 40 -6.02 -8.49 -0.91
N VAL A 41 -5.57 -9.75 -0.95
CA VAL A 41 -4.20 -10.14 -0.59
C VAL A 41 -3.21 -9.46 -1.54
N ASP A 42 -3.44 -9.56 -2.86
CA ASP A 42 -2.56 -8.99 -3.87
C ASP A 42 -2.44 -7.46 -3.74
N LEU A 43 -3.57 -6.78 -3.47
CA LEU A 43 -3.60 -5.35 -3.21
C LEU A 43 -2.78 -4.98 -1.95
N TYR A 44 -3.02 -5.68 -0.84
CA TYR A 44 -2.32 -5.41 0.42
C TYR A 44 -0.81 -5.64 0.30
N GLU A 45 -0.40 -6.77 -0.29
CA GLU A 45 1.01 -7.05 -0.54
C GLU A 45 1.65 -6.02 -1.49
N GLY A 46 0.92 -5.59 -2.52
CA GLY A 46 1.37 -4.56 -3.46
C GLY A 46 1.63 -3.23 -2.76
N ILE A 47 0.74 -2.82 -1.86
CA ILE A 47 0.89 -1.61 -1.04
C ILE A 47 2.13 -1.73 -0.14
N CYS A 48 2.28 -2.84 0.58
CA CYS A 48 3.44 -3.08 1.45
C CYS A 48 4.77 -3.02 0.68
N LYS A 49 4.87 -3.76 -0.44
CA LYS A 49 6.06 -3.79 -1.30
C LYS A 49 6.40 -2.40 -1.85
N LEU A 50 5.39 -1.60 -2.21
CA LEU A 50 5.61 -0.24 -2.70
C LEU A 50 6.08 0.70 -1.59
N LYS A 51 5.48 0.62 -0.39
CA LYS A 51 5.91 1.40 0.78
C LYS A 51 7.36 1.12 1.14
N GLU A 52 7.76 -0.14 1.22
CA GLU A 52 9.14 -0.55 1.50
C GLU A 52 10.14 0.04 0.49
N LYS A 53 9.84 -0.08 -0.80
CA LYS A 53 10.70 0.47 -1.87
C LYS A 53 10.85 1.98 -1.75
N LEU A 54 9.77 2.70 -1.48
CA LEU A 54 9.77 4.16 -1.40
C LEU A 54 10.42 4.67 -0.11
N GLN A 55 10.27 3.96 1.00
CA GLN A 55 10.97 4.27 2.25
C GLN A 55 12.47 4.05 2.14
N GLY A 56 12.92 3.08 1.34
CA GLY A 56 14.34 2.90 0.99
C GLY A 56 14.93 4.03 0.13
N LEU A 57 14.11 4.92 -0.43
CA LEU A 57 14.53 6.13 -1.13
C LEU A 57 14.59 7.37 -0.21
N GLY A 58 14.07 7.27 1.03
CA GLY A 58 13.94 8.36 2.01
C GLY A 58 15.24 8.77 2.65
#